data_AF-A0A1G7T619-F1
#
_entry.id   AF-A0A1G7T619-F1
#
_cell.length_a   1.000
_cell.length_b   1.000
_cell.length_c   1.000
_cell.angle_alpha   90.00
_cell.angle_beta   90.00
_cell.angle_gamma   90.00
#
_symmetry.space_group_name_H-M   'P 1'
#
loop_
_entity.id
_entity.type
_entity.pdbx_description
1 polymer ?
#
loop_
_entity_poly.entity_id
_entity_poly.type
_entity_poly.pdbx_seq_one_letter_code
_entity_poly.pdbx_strand_id
1 'polypeptide(L)'
;MSSHDIGSAGPTVPGDAGRRDVRPTDEEFYASDRPANPALPEDRPRGGVPGEALRHRGTWSVTMIVLFVLLVLFVGIWAFP
;
A
#
# COMPACT_ATOMS: atom_id res chain seq x y z
N MET A 1 -35.25 32.39 -12.81
CA MET A 1 -36.63 32.18 -12.30
C MET A 1 -37.29 31.12 -13.18
N SER A 2 -37.94 30.12 -12.59
CA SER A 2 -38.57 28.90 -13.19
C SER A 2 -37.59 27.74 -13.41
N SER A 3 -37.52 26.70 -12.56
CA SER A 3 -38.53 25.73 -12.11
C SER A 3 -39.05 24.86 -13.28
N HIS A 4 -38.48 23.65 -13.38
CA HIS A 4 -39.15 22.49 -13.98
C HIS A 4 -38.80 21.25 -13.16
N ASP A 5 -39.78 20.89 -12.34
CA ASP A 5 -39.93 19.67 -11.57
C ASP A 5 -40.37 18.53 -12.50
N ILE A 6 -39.69 17.37 -12.47
CA ILE A 6 -40.30 16.05 -12.70
C ILE A 6 -39.53 15.03 -11.85
N GLY A 7 -40.09 14.69 -10.69
CA GLY A 7 -39.70 13.48 -9.97
C GLY A 7 -40.01 12.22 -10.78
N SER A 8 -39.02 11.33 -10.90
CA SER A 8 -39.24 9.92 -11.24
C SER A 8 -39.30 9.12 -9.95
N ALA A 9 -40.52 8.84 -9.51
CA ALA A 9 -40.80 7.93 -8.41
C ALA A 9 -40.37 6.50 -8.81
N GLY A 10 -39.26 6.02 -8.26
CA GLY A 10 -39.05 4.59 -8.08
C GLY A 10 -39.94 4.07 -6.95
N PRO A 11 -40.43 2.82 -7.00
CA PRO A 11 -41.35 2.29 -5.99
C PRO A 11 -40.72 2.36 -4.60
N THR A 12 -41.36 3.07 -3.67
CA THR A 12 -40.93 3.11 -2.27
C THR A 12 -41.23 1.76 -1.62
N VAL A 13 -40.19 0.94 -1.48
CA VAL A 13 -40.21 -0.24 -0.59
C VAL A 13 -40.50 0.26 0.83
N PRO A 14 -41.58 -0.18 1.48
CA PRO A 14 -41.88 0.23 2.85
C PRO A 14 -40.94 -0.53 3.79
N GLY A 15 -39.73 -0.01 3.99
CA GLY A 15 -38.71 -0.67 4.81
C GLY A 15 -37.55 0.19 5.28
N ASP A 16 -37.14 1.24 4.55
CA ASP A 16 -35.91 2.00 4.88
C ASP A 16 -36.17 3.30 5.65
N ALA A 17 -36.93 3.21 6.76
CA ALA A 17 -37.04 4.28 7.75
C ALA A 17 -35.78 4.40 8.63
N GLY A 18 -34.59 4.32 8.03
CA GLY A 18 -33.31 4.38 8.72
C GLY A 18 -32.25 4.96 7.80
N ARG A 19 -31.88 6.23 8.04
CA ARG A 19 -30.74 6.94 7.46
C ARG A 19 -30.56 6.76 5.93
N ARG A 20 -31.03 7.76 5.18
CA ARG A 20 -30.60 7.95 3.79
C ARG A 20 -29.10 8.22 3.81
N ASP A 21 -28.29 7.20 3.61
CA ASP A 21 -26.86 7.33 3.34
C ASP A 21 -26.74 8.05 1.99
N VAL A 22 -26.62 9.37 2.03
CA VAL A 22 -26.30 10.16 0.84
C VAL A 22 -24.87 9.79 0.47
N ARG A 23 -24.75 8.86 -0.48
CA ARG A 23 -23.46 8.53 -1.09
C ARG A 23 -23.19 9.55 -2.19
N PRO A 24 -21.93 10.00 -2.34
CA PRO A 24 -21.54 10.78 -3.50
C PRO A 24 -21.89 10.03 -4.78
N THR A 25 -22.12 10.75 -5.87
CA THR A 25 -22.18 10.10 -7.18
C THR A 25 -20.82 9.49 -7.52
N ASP A 26 -20.80 8.54 -8.45
CA ASP A 26 -19.56 7.90 -8.88
C ASP A 26 -18.54 8.95 -9.38
N GLU A 27 -19.02 9.95 -10.12
CA GLU A 27 -18.19 11.06 -10.59
C GLU A 27 -17.61 11.89 -9.44
N GLU A 28 -18.41 12.20 -8.42
CA GLU A 28 -17.94 12.93 -7.22
C GLU A 28 -16.94 12.10 -6.41
N PHE A 29 -17.12 10.78 -6.35
CA PHE A 29 -16.23 9.87 -5.64
C PHE A 29 -14.85 9.79 -6.30
N TYR A 30 -14.77 9.60 -7.63
CA TYR A 30 -13.50 9.52 -8.35
C TYR A 30 -12.84 10.88 -8.61
N ALA A 31 -13.61 11.98 -8.58
CA ALA A 31 -13.04 13.32 -8.63
C ALA A 31 -12.43 13.76 -7.29
N SER A 32 -12.88 13.18 -6.18
CA SER A 32 -12.33 13.49 -4.87
C SER A 32 -10.97 12.81 -4.66
N ASP A 33 -9.97 13.60 -4.29
CA ASP A 33 -8.70 13.08 -3.81
C ASP A 33 -8.88 12.29 -2.50
N ARG A 34 -7.82 11.58 -2.07
CA ARG A 34 -7.86 10.87 -0.78
C ARG A 34 -8.24 11.84 0.35
N PRO A 35 -9.08 11.39 1.30
CA PRO A 35 -9.46 12.21 2.44
C PRO A 35 -8.22 12.67 3.20
N ALA A 36 -8.31 13.83 3.85
CA ALA A 36 -7.17 14.49 4.51
C ALA A 36 -6.44 13.62 5.57
N ASN A 37 -7.12 12.60 6.10
CA ASN A 37 -6.52 11.59 6.95
C ASN A 37 -6.79 10.18 6.37
N PRO A 38 -5.97 9.73 5.39
CA PRO A 38 -6.20 8.47 4.70
C PRO A 38 -5.73 7.25 5.49
N ALA A 39 -5.01 7.45 6.59
CA ALA A 39 -4.46 6.38 7.39
C ALA A 39 -5.31 6.18 8.65
N LEU A 40 -6.05 5.07 8.70
CA LEU A 40 -6.72 4.65 9.91
C LEU A 40 -5.72 3.91 10.83
N PRO A 41 -5.84 4.00 12.16
CA PRO A 41 -5.04 3.19 13.09
C PRO A 41 -5.19 1.68 12.87
N GLU A 42 -6.35 1.24 12.35
CA GLU A 42 -6.63 -0.13 11.94
C GLU A 42 -5.90 -0.52 10.65
N ASP A 43 -5.49 0.48 9.88
CA ASP A 43 -4.76 0.41 8.62
C ASP A 43 -3.24 0.34 8.85
N ARG A 44 -2.79 0.37 10.11
CA ARG A 44 -1.43 -0.06 10.44
C ARG A 44 -1.23 -1.45 9.84
N PRO A 45 -0.05 -1.76 9.26
CA PRO A 45 0.26 -3.15 8.91
C PRO A 45 0.02 -3.98 10.17
N ARG A 46 -0.92 -4.94 10.09
CA ARG A 46 -1.39 -5.74 11.25
C ARG A 46 -0.20 -6.46 11.87
N GLY A 47 0.47 -5.82 12.82
CA GLY A 47 1.70 -6.32 13.43
C GLY A 47 2.78 -6.61 12.40
N GLY A 48 3.70 -5.68 12.18
CA GLY A 48 5.05 -6.07 11.74
C GLY A 48 5.59 -7.06 12.76
N VAL A 49 5.55 -8.35 12.41
CA VAL A 49 6.04 -9.44 13.26
C VAL A 49 7.53 -9.19 13.52
N PRO A 50 8.02 -9.24 14.78
CA PRO A 50 9.45 -9.24 15.00
C PRO A 50 10.01 -10.59 14.52
N GLY A 51 10.87 -10.54 13.50
CA GLY A 51 11.88 -11.56 13.28
C GLY A 51 11.66 -12.56 12.16
N GLU A 52 11.00 -12.20 11.06
CA GLU A 52 11.48 -12.77 9.80
C GLU A 52 12.64 -11.89 9.39
N ALA A 53 13.86 -12.28 9.78
CA ALA A 53 15.05 -11.67 9.21
C ALA A 53 14.85 -11.74 7.70
N LEU A 54 14.64 -10.58 7.07
CA LEU A 54 14.61 -10.47 5.62
C LEU A 54 15.86 -11.23 5.19
N ARG A 55 15.70 -12.45 4.66
CA ARG A 55 16.80 -13.24 4.13
C ARG A 55 17.23 -12.46 2.90
N HIS A 56 18.03 -11.44 3.16
CA HIS A 56 18.50 -10.50 2.18
C HIS A 56 19.36 -11.34 1.27
N ARG A 57 18.83 -11.65 0.10
CA ARG A 57 19.60 -12.18 -1.03
C ARG A 57 20.90 -11.37 -1.24
N GLY A 58 20.90 -10.10 -0.78
CA GLY A 58 22.06 -9.22 -0.69
C GLY A 58 23.14 -9.62 0.32
N THR A 59 22.85 -10.25 1.46
CA THR A 59 23.92 -10.66 2.40
C THR A 59 24.82 -11.73 1.79
N TRP A 60 24.25 -12.68 1.02
CA TRP A 60 25.06 -13.68 0.32
C TRP A 60 25.94 -13.05 -0.77
N SER A 61 25.44 -12.02 -1.46
CA SER A 61 26.23 -11.26 -2.44
C SER A 61 27.43 -10.56 -1.78
N VAL A 62 27.21 -9.90 -0.64
CA VAL A 62 28.30 -9.28 0.14
C VAL A 62 29.31 -10.33 0.61
N THR A 63 28.84 -11.49 1.08
CA THR A 63 29.73 -12.60 1.47
C THR A 63 30.59 -13.08 0.31
N MET A 64 30.01 -13.26 -0.89
CA MET A 64 30.76 -13.68 -2.09
C MET A 64 31.81 -12.63 -2.49
N ILE A 65 31.47 -11.34 -2.44
CA ILE A 65 32.40 -10.25 -2.74
C ILE A 65 33.57 -10.25 -1.76
N VAL A 66 33.30 -10.34 -0.46
CA VAL A 66 34.36 -10.39 0.57
C VAL A 66 35.27 -11.60 0.35
N LEU A 67 34.68 -12.79 0.11
CA LEU A 67 35.45 -14.01 -0.14
C LEU A 67 36.34 -13.89 -1.38
N PHE A 68 35.82 -13.29 -2.45
CA PHE A 68 36.56 -13.04 -3.68
C PHE A 68 37.74 -12.08 -3.49
N VAL A 69 37.54 -10.97 -2.75
CA VAL A 69 38.62 -10.03 -2.43
C VAL A 69 39.73 -10.72 -1.64
N LEU A 70 39.37 -11.51 -0.62
CA LEU A 70 40.35 -12.27 0.15
C LEU A 70 41.13 -13.25 -0.72
N LEU A 71 40.45 -13.98 -1.62
CA LEU A 71 41.09 -14.90 -2.56
C LEU A 71 42.13 -14.18 -3.43
N VAL A 72 41.77 -13.02 -4.01
CA VAL A 72 42.70 -12.23 -4.84
C VAL A 72 43.91 -11.77 -4.04
N LEU A 73 43.72 -11.33 -2.79
CA LEU A 73 44.82 -10.93 -1.91
C LEU A 73 45.76 -12.10 -1.61
N PHE A 74 45.22 -13.29 -1.29
CA PHE A 74 46.03 -14.48 -1.03
C PHE A 74 46.82 -14.91 -2.26
N VAL A 75 46.18 -14.92 -3.43
CA VAL A 75 46.87 -15.23 -4.70
C VAL A 75 47.96 -14.21 -4.98
N GLY A 76 47.70 -12.91 -4.77
CA GLY A 76 48.69 -11.85 -4.95
C GLY A 76 49.92 -12.03 -4.04
N ILE A 77 49.69 -12.25 -2.75
CA ILE A 77 50.78 -12.49 -1.78
C ILE A 77 51.58 -13.75 -2.14
N TRP A 78 50.91 -14.81 -2.60
CA TRP A 78 51.58 -16.06 -2.97
C TRP A 78 52.33 -15.96 -4.31
N ALA A 79 51.77 -15.24 -5.27
CA ALA A 79 52.37 -15.06 -6.61
C ALA A 79 53.53 -14.06 -6.60
N PHE A 80 53.53 -13.11 -5.67
CA PHE A 80 54.58 -12.11 -5.48
C PHE A 80 55.09 -12.14 -4.02
N PRO A 81 55.83 -13.19 -3.63
CA PRO A 81 56.38 -13.32 -2.29
C PRO A 81 57.48 -12.30 -1.98
#